data_AF-A0A4Z0JIX3-F1
#
_entry.id   AF-A0A4Z0JIX3-F1
#
_cell.length_a   1.000
_cell.length_b   1.000
_cell.length_c   1.000
_cell.angle_alpha   90.00
_cell.angle_beta   90.00
_cell.angle_gamma   90.00
#
_symmetry.space_group_name_H-M   'P 1'
#
loop_
_entity.id
_entity.type
_entity.pdbx_description
1 polymer ?
#
loop_
_entity_poly.entity_id
_entity_poly.type
_entity_poly.pdbx_seq_one_letter_code
_entity_poly.pdbx_strand_id
1 'polypeptide(L)'
;MVKNSLGLSSSQAITQGDFQNYGSNGQTEFDLLETEYLDQTNPSITDQQDTPIESLSGLQALTYIPKDIPINVQLKLASDAQSNPDLTPLDNVPLHSLTLDGNFSDPSAKEISTSQLTNLDISSAYNVELTGDSSLPTNAGITQSELNQIAPWLVSFANNGGSYNVIALNNGSISDLSPLSGINRDRYVAVMFNNNQVTSTSPVYATTDDPAGLTFTAELLKGLDGEDLSSQYHFTSTVDSPVDDDLTHVSGSTYNIANPNEAATTLTYGVIGNANSTNTDSMIVKNYGDSTLSYSGTTSQPLIWRTATATPATSTTDQNVSGGTTTTTATINITPTVPTVTTVQVQQGIVRTHDQVTQLVNSLGQRIPAELAPNTAWYYNKIVAINGQNYYQVATDEYLPVSNSFVFTPETSKTVIDTNSVTPIYNSEGQRVDASLSAHTNWLTDGVSTINGTKMYRVATDEWVPVNSVSLENTYPTVYKTTSQTPLYSATGKLLPYSLKAGTAWKVDEKVVIGGVTYYRVATDEFVKA
;
A
#
# COMPACT_ATOMS: atom_id res chain seq x y z
N MET A 1 10.95 21.49 -30.57
CA MET A 1 10.53 20.12 -30.97
C MET A 1 9.60 20.10 -32.19
N VAL A 2 8.30 20.41 -32.12
CA VAL A 2 7.34 20.24 -33.25
C VAL A 2 7.84 20.79 -34.61
N LYS A 3 8.34 22.03 -34.65
CA LYS A 3 8.89 22.60 -35.89
C LYS A 3 10.09 21.80 -36.41
N ASN A 4 10.95 21.32 -35.52
CA ASN A 4 12.10 20.48 -35.89
C ASN A 4 11.61 19.17 -36.53
N SER A 5 10.66 18.49 -35.89
CA SER A 5 10.06 17.24 -36.38
C SER A 5 9.41 17.41 -37.76
N LEU A 6 8.76 18.56 -37.99
CA LEU A 6 8.17 18.95 -39.28
C LEU A 6 9.20 19.44 -40.31
N GLY A 7 10.48 19.59 -39.96
CA GLY A 7 11.52 20.15 -40.83
C GLY A 7 11.34 21.64 -41.14
N LEU A 8 10.64 22.38 -40.28
CA LEU A 8 10.36 23.80 -40.45
C LEU A 8 11.40 24.66 -39.73
N SER A 9 11.72 25.82 -40.32
CA SER A 9 12.56 26.82 -39.67
C SER A 9 11.84 27.46 -38.47
N SER A 10 12.60 28.03 -37.52
CA SER A 10 12.05 28.65 -36.32
C SER A 10 11.08 29.80 -36.60
N SER A 11 11.22 30.50 -37.74
CA SER A 11 10.36 31.61 -38.17
C SER A 11 9.15 31.18 -39.01
N GLN A 12 9.14 29.95 -39.55
CA GLN A 12 8.02 29.46 -40.36
C GLN A 12 6.80 29.16 -39.47
N ALA A 13 5.61 29.54 -39.94
CA ALA A 13 4.35 29.20 -39.28
C ALA A 13 4.02 27.73 -39.51
N ILE A 14 3.49 27.07 -38.47
CA ILE A 14 2.96 25.71 -38.58
C ILE A 14 1.54 25.80 -39.18
N THR A 15 1.25 24.96 -40.15
CA THR A 15 -0.06 24.81 -40.77
C THR A 15 -0.58 23.38 -40.59
N GLN A 16 -1.89 23.19 -40.67
CA GLN A 16 -2.49 21.84 -40.68
C GLN A 16 -1.94 20.98 -41.83
N GLY A 17 -1.65 21.60 -42.98
CA GLY A 17 -1.09 20.91 -44.14
C GLY A 17 0.29 20.31 -43.88
N ASP A 18 1.08 20.88 -42.96
CA ASP A 18 2.40 20.34 -42.61
C ASP A 18 2.27 18.97 -41.93
N PHE A 19 1.24 18.78 -41.08
CA PHE A 19 0.94 17.49 -40.45
C PHE A 19 0.31 16.50 -41.44
N GLN A 20 -0.67 16.94 -42.24
CA GLN A 20 -1.38 16.06 -43.18
C GLN A 20 -0.50 15.49 -44.27
N ASN A 21 0.52 16.23 -44.70
CA ASN A 21 1.46 15.80 -45.73
C ASN A 21 2.72 15.14 -45.14
N TYR A 22 2.80 14.96 -43.83
CA TYR A 22 3.96 14.33 -43.19
C TYR A 22 4.21 12.93 -43.76
N GLY A 23 5.48 12.55 -43.89
CA GLY A 23 5.89 11.28 -44.51
C GLY A 23 5.97 11.31 -46.04
N SER A 24 5.42 12.33 -46.71
CA SER A 24 5.49 12.44 -48.20
C SER A 24 6.93 12.52 -48.73
N ASN A 25 7.90 12.90 -47.88
CA ASN A 25 9.31 12.98 -48.23
C ASN A 25 10.15 11.81 -47.67
N GLY A 26 9.48 10.71 -47.28
CA GLY A 26 10.14 9.49 -46.80
C GLY A 26 10.39 9.43 -45.29
N GLN A 27 9.86 10.37 -44.49
CA GLN A 27 9.84 10.24 -43.03
C GLN A 27 8.90 9.09 -42.63
N THR A 28 9.33 8.25 -41.70
CA THR A 28 8.60 7.04 -41.30
C THR A 28 8.00 7.13 -39.91
N GLU A 29 8.41 8.10 -39.11
CA GLU A 29 7.99 8.33 -37.72
C GLU A 29 7.97 9.83 -37.42
N PHE A 30 7.16 10.23 -36.45
CA PHE A 30 7.07 11.60 -35.99
C PHE A 30 7.57 11.70 -34.55
N ASP A 31 8.78 12.22 -34.41
CA ASP A 31 9.47 12.25 -33.12
C ASP A 31 9.33 13.58 -32.42
N LEU A 32 8.70 13.55 -31.26
CA LEU A 32 8.77 14.59 -30.23
C LEU A 32 9.67 14.09 -29.11
N LEU A 33 10.93 13.83 -29.44
CA LEU A 33 11.94 13.34 -28.52
C LEU A 33 12.81 14.48 -28.00
N GLU A 34 12.70 14.78 -26.70
CA GLU A 34 13.46 15.84 -26.03
C GLU A 34 14.97 15.59 -26.11
N THR A 35 15.42 14.34 -25.88
CA THR A 35 16.83 13.97 -25.98
C THR A 35 17.41 14.25 -27.38
N GLU A 36 16.70 13.87 -28.45
CA GLU A 36 17.16 14.13 -29.81
C GLU A 36 17.16 15.62 -30.15
N TYR A 37 16.18 16.36 -29.64
CA TYR A 37 16.13 17.80 -29.80
C TYR A 37 17.32 18.49 -29.09
N LEU A 38 17.67 18.02 -27.89
CA LEU A 38 18.79 18.52 -27.11
C LEU A 38 20.14 18.16 -27.74
N ASP A 39 20.33 16.95 -28.26
CA ASP A 39 21.56 16.57 -28.95
C ASP A 39 21.89 17.52 -30.12
N GLN A 40 20.86 18.07 -30.76
CA GLN A 40 21.00 19.01 -31.87
C GLN A 40 21.16 20.47 -31.43
N THR A 41 20.62 20.85 -30.27
CA THR A 41 20.50 22.25 -29.85
C THR A 41 21.35 22.61 -28.63
N ASN A 42 21.51 21.69 -27.69
CA ASN A 42 22.28 21.83 -26.46
C ASN A 42 22.77 20.48 -25.88
N PRO A 43 23.76 19.81 -26.50
CA PRO A 43 24.17 18.44 -26.16
C PRO A 43 24.87 18.28 -24.79
N SER A 44 24.97 19.34 -23.99
CA SER A 44 25.62 19.32 -22.67
C SER A 44 24.63 19.20 -21.51
N ILE A 45 23.32 19.15 -21.80
CA ILE A 45 22.22 19.13 -20.84
C ILE A 45 21.47 17.81 -21.00
N THR A 46 21.13 17.15 -19.89
CA THR A 46 20.27 15.95 -19.91
C THR A 46 18.79 16.36 -20.02
N ASP A 47 17.92 15.47 -20.45
CA ASP A 47 16.45 15.67 -20.41
C ASP A 47 15.95 16.10 -19.01
N GLN A 48 16.50 15.52 -17.94
CA GLN A 48 16.19 15.92 -16.57
C GLN A 48 16.68 17.34 -16.21
N GLN A 49 17.62 17.92 -16.95
CA GLN A 49 18.17 19.26 -16.73
C GLN A 49 17.59 20.32 -17.67
N ASP A 50 16.84 19.92 -18.70
CA ASP A 50 16.26 20.85 -19.67
C ASP A 50 15.16 21.72 -19.04
N THR A 51 14.87 22.83 -19.72
CA THR A 51 13.77 23.73 -19.41
C THR A 51 12.45 23.01 -19.67
N PRO A 52 11.67 22.72 -18.61
CA PRO A 52 10.45 21.95 -18.77
C PRO A 52 9.40 22.67 -19.63
N ILE A 53 8.52 21.90 -20.27
CA ILE A 53 7.45 22.39 -21.13
C ILE A 53 6.30 22.91 -20.27
N GLU A 54 5.95 24.18 -20.48
CA GLU A 54 4.90 24.88 -19.75
C GLU A 54 3.49 24.42 -20.11
N SER A 55 3.25 23.96 -21.34
CA SER A 55 1.93 23.51 -21.78
C SER A 55 2.00 22.68 -23.06
N LEU A 56 1.12 21.68 -23.16
CA LEU A 56 0.92 20.87 -24.37
C LEU A 56 -0.07 21.48 -25.37
N SER A 57 -0.54 22.71 -25.13
CA SER A 57 -1.50 23.38 -26.00
C SER A 57 -1.03 23.41 -27.46
N GLY A 58 -1.86 22.88 -28.36
CA GLY A 58 -1.58 22.80 -29.79
C GLY A 58 -1.19 21.40 -30.27
N LEU A 59 -0.82 20.49 -29.36
CA LEU A 59 -0.46 19.12 -29.73
C LEU A 59 -1.64 18.29 -30.24
N GLN A 60 -2.89 18.75 -30.10
CA GLN A 60 -4.04 18.11 -30.75
C GLN A 60 -3.91 18.08 -32.29
N ALA A 61 -3.05 18.93 -32.86
CA ALA A 61 -2.72 18.92 -34.29
C ALA A 61 -2.01 17.63 -34.75
N LEU A 62 -1.42 16.85 -33.82
CA LEU A 62 -0.81 15.56 -34.14
C LEU A 62 -1.83 14.55 -34.67
N THR A 63 -3.12 14.72 -34.36
CA THR A 63 -4.21 13.90 -34.93
C THR A 63 -4.36 14.04 -36.45
N TYR A 64 -3.74 15.05 -37.07
CA TYR A 64 -3.72 15.23 -38.52
C TYR A 64 -2.60 14.46 -39.24
N ILE A 65 -1.64 13.87 -38.50
CA ILE A 65 -0.58 13.05 -39.07
C ILE A 65 -1.20 11.76 -39.66
N PRO A 66 -0.72 11.25 -40.81
CA PRO A 66 -1.19 9.98 -41.36
C PRO A 66 -1.08 8.83 -40.35
N LYS A 67 -2.12 7.99 -40.27
CA LYS A 67 -2.28 6.98 -39.21
C LYS A 67 -1.22 5.87 -39.20
N ASP A 68 -0.51 5.69 -40.32
CA ASP A 68 0.57 4.74 -40.49
C ASP A 68 1.93 5.28 -40.01
N ILE A 69 2.02 6.58 -39.70
CA ILE A 69 3.20 7.19 -39.12
C ILE A 69 3.12 7.05 -37.59
N PRO A 70 4.03 6.30 -36.95
CA PRO A 70 4.12 6.22 -35.50
C PRO A 70 4.50 7.57 -34.90
N ILE A 71 3.89 7.92 -33.76
CA ILE A 71 4.15 9.18 -33.05
C ILE A 71 4.83 8.86 -31.73
N ASN A 72 6.09 9.30 -31.59
CA ASN A 72 6.90 9.09 -30.39
C ASN A 72 6.91 10.38 -29.56
N VAL A 73 6.64 10.29 -28.26
CA VAL A 73 6.56 11.46 -27.37
C VAL A 73 7.44 11.22 -26.14
N GLN A 74 8.42 12.10 -25.94
CA GLN A 74 9.24 12.21 -24.73
C GLN A 74 9.28 13.67 -24.31
N LEU A 75 8.70 13.98 -23.14
CA LEU A 75 8.52 15.35 -22.67
C LEU A 75 8.74 15.45 -21.16
N LYS A 76 9.47 16.48 -20.72
CA LYS A 76 9.43 16.98 -19.35
C LYS A 76 8.42 18.12 -19.19
N LEU A 77 7.43 17.97 -18.30
CA LEU A 77 6.44 19.01 -17.99
C LEU A 77 6.86 19.86 -16.79
N ALA A 78 6.63 21.17 -16.90
CA ALA A 78 6.82 22.10 -15.80
C ALA A 78 5.80 21.86 -14.68
N SER A 79 6.18 22.18 -13.44
CA SER A 79 5.35 22.02 -12.23
C SER A 79 5.18 23.33 -11.45
N ASP A 80 5.76 24.45 -11.92
CA ASP A 80 5.64 25.74 -11.25
C ASP A 80 4.24 26.38 -11.39
N ALA A 81 4.06 27.56 -10.81
CA ALA A 81 2.76 28.23 -10.76
C ALA A 81 2.21 28.66 -12.13
N GLN A 82 3.06 28.79 -13.15
CA GLN A 82 2.71 29.19 -14.51
C GLN A 82 2.39 27.99 -15.42
N SER A 83 2.91 26.81 -15.07
CA SER A 83 2.70 25.57 -15.83
C SER A 83 1.24 25.16 -16.00
N ASN A 84 0.95 24.42 -17.06
CA ASN A 84 -0.33 23.80 -17.35
C ASN A 84 -0.13 22.30 -17.65
N PRO A 85 -0.22 21.42 -16.64
CA PRO A 85 -0.01 19.97 -16.76
C PRO A 85 -1.22 19.21 -17.34
N ASP A 86 -1.96 19.87 -18.23
CA ASP A 86 -3.11 19.32 -18.94
C ASP A 86 -2.63 18.44 -20.11
N LEU A 87 -2.99 17.16 -20.07
CA LEU A 87 -2.64 16.17 -21.09
C LEU A 87 -3.70 16.04 -22.19
N THR A 88 -4.87 16.68 -22.06
CA THR A 88 -5.96 16.59 -23.06
C THR A 88 -5.57 16.99 -24.49
N PRO A 89 -4.55 17.85 -24.75
CA PRO A 89 -4.07 18.04 -26.11
C PRO A 89 -3.54 16.78 -26.79
N LEU A 90 -3.20 15.73 -26.05
CA LEU A 90 -2.79 14.43 -26.59
C LEU A 90 -3.95 13.44 -26.72
N ASP A 91 -5.17 13.80 -26.31
CA ASP A 91 -6.34 12.93 -26.47
C ASP A 91 -6.55 12.54 -27.94
N ASN A 92 -6.76 11.25 -28.19
CA ASN A 92 -6.95 10.65 -29.52
C ASN A 92 -5.73 10.71 -30.46
N VAL A 93 -4.55 11.10 -29.97
CA VAL A 93 -3.29 10.91 -30.69
C VAL A 93 -2.85 9.45 -30.48
N PRO A 94 -2.71 8.62 -31.54
CA PRO A 94 -2.27 7.23 -31.39
C PRO A 94 -0.76 7.20 -31.11
N LEU A 95 -0.38 7.06 -29.85
CA LEU A 95 1.01 7.11 -29.43
C LEU A 95 1.70 5.77 -29.71
N HIS A 96 2.91 5.85 -30.24
CA HIS A 96 3.81 4.71 -30.41
C HIS A 96 4.79 4.57 -29.23
N SER A 97 5.16 5.68 -28.62
CA SER A 97 5.85 5.71 -27.33
C SER A 97 5.39 6.92 -26.51
N LEU A 98 5.39 6.76 -25.19
CA LEU A 98 5.14 7.83 -24.23
C LEU A 98 6.21 7.77 -23.13
N THR A 99 7.02 8.81 -23.04
CA THR A 99 7.87 9.11 -21.89
C THR A 99 7.44 10.47 -21.34
N LEU A 100 7.02 10.50 -20.08
CA LEU A 100 6.54 11.71 -19.43
C LEU A 100 7.26 11.91 -18.09
N ASP A 101 8.05 12.98 -18.05
CA ASP A 101 8.77 13.40 -16.86
C ASP A 101 8.03 14.58 -16.23
N GLY A 102 7.81 14.56 -14.92
CA GLY A 102 7.15 15.66 -14.24
C GLY A 102 6.72 15.35 -12.81
N ASN A 103 5.98 16.28 -12.23
CA ASN A 103 5.44 16.12 -10.89
C ASN A 103 4.09 15.39 -10.93
N PHE A 104 4.04 14.17 -10.39
CA PHE A 104 2.79 13.43 -10.21
C PHE A 104 2.24 13.55 -8.79
N SER A 105 3.11 13.68 -7.78
CA SER A 105 2.72 13.42 -6.39
C SER A 105 3.22 14.41 -5.33
N ASP A 106 4.01 15.43 -5.70
CA ASP A 106 4.43 16.46 -4.75
C ASP A 106 3.38 17.59 -4.70
N PRO A 107 2.61 17.72 -3.60
CA PRO A 107 1.53 18.69 -3.51
C PRO A 107 2.03 20.13 -3.34
N SER A 108 3.34 20.35 -3.20
CA SER A 108 3.92 21.70 -3.14
C SER A 108 4.03 22.37 -4.52
N ALA A 109 3.87 21.61 -5.60
CA ALA A 109 3.92 22.07 -6.98
C ALA A 109 2.67 21.60 -7.76
N LYS A 110 2.47 22.07 -8.99
CA LYS A 110 1.36 21.58 -9.83
C LYS A 110 1.62 20.14 -10.26
N GLU A 111 0.59 19.32 -10.16
CA GLU A 111 0.65 17.89 -10.44
C GLU A 111 0.05 17.55 -11.80
N ILE A 112 0.65 16.58 -12.49
CA ILE A 112 0.06 15.87 -13.61
C ILE A 112 -0.95 14.87 -13.03
N SER A 113 -2.24 15.16 -13.18
CA SER A 113 -3.25 14.21 -12.72
C SER A 113 -3.21 12.91 -13.51
N THR A 114 -2.93 11.81 -12.81
CA THR A 114 -2.89 10.45 -13.38
C THR A 114 -4.23 9.97 -13.97
N SER A 115 -5.34 10.63 -13.61
CA SER A 115 -6.63 10.39 -14.26
C SER A 115 -6.62 10.67 -15.76
N GLN A 116 -5.83 11.66 -16.20
CA GLN A 116 -5.72 12.05 -17.60
C GLN A 116 -4.99 10.98 -18.44
N LEU A 117 -4.03 10.26 -17.83
CA LEU A 117 -3.25 9.22 -18.51
C LEU A 117 -4.16 8.15 -19.12
N THR A 118 -5.24 7.80 -18.43
CA THR A 118 -6.17 6.76 -18.89
C THR A 118 -6.94 7.11 -20.17
N ASN A 119 -6.92 8.37 -20.61
CA ASN A 119 -7.52 8.82 -21.87
C ASN A 119 -6.56 8.74 -23.07
N LEU A 120 -5.25 8.56 -22.81
CA LEU A 120 -4.25 8.52 -23.87
C LEU A 120 -4.32 7.19 -24.63
N ASP A 121 -4.29 7.27 -25.97
CA ASP A 121 -4.30 6.09 -26.84
C ASP A 121 -2.89 5.50 -26.95
N ILE A 122 -2.63 4.49 -26.13
CA ILE A 122 -1.40 3.70 -26.14
C ILE A 122 -1.64 2.27 -26.67
N SER A 123 -2.72 2.07 -27.43
CA SER A 123 -3.12 0.74 -27.90
C SER A 123 -2.13 0.10 -28.88
N SER A 124 -1.26 0.89 -29.51
CA SER A 124 -0.18 0.43 -30.39
C SER A 124 1.21 0.82 -29.90
N ALA A 125 1.33 1.30 -28.66
CA ALA A 125 2.61 1.72 -28.11
C ALA A 125 3.51 0.52 -27.81
N TYR A 126 4.83 0.74 -27.75
CA TYR A 126 5.79 -0.23 -27.22
C TYR A 126 6.45 0.23 -25.91
N ASN A 127 6.32 1.51 -25.55
CA ASN A 127 6.92 2.10 -24.36
C ASN A 127 5.95 3.03 -23.64
N VAL A 128 5.83 2.84 -22.33
CA VAL A 128 5.22 3.79 -21.39
C VAL A 128 6.17 4.00 -20.22
N GLU A 129 6.71 5.21 -20.12
CA GLU A 129 7.61 5.64 -19.06
C GLU A 129 7.04 6.86 -18.36
N LEU A 130 6.93 6.78 -17.03
CA LEU A 130 6.47 7.87 -16.16
C LEU A 130 7.53 8.10 -15.10
N THR A 131 8.17 9.27 -15.12
CA THR A 131 9.29 9.59 -14.24
C THR A 131 8.96 10.81 -13.38
N GLY A 132 9.08 10.66 -12.06
CA GLY A 132 8.99 11.79 -11.14
C GLY A 132 10.11 12.82 -11.36
N ASP A 133 9.77 14.10 -11.31
CA ASP A 133 10.73 15.21 -11.42
C ASP A 133 11.73 15.18 -10.27
N SER A 134 12.99 14.85 -10.59
CA SER A 134 14.09 14.74 -9.64
C SER A 134 14.56 16.07 -9.07
N SER A 135 14.08 17.21 -9.62
CA SER A 135 14.38 18.53 -9.08
C SER A 135 13.55 18.89 -7.85
N LEU A 136 12.50 18.11 -7.54
CA LEU A 136 11.65 18.34 -6.38
C LEU A 136 12.18 17.64 -5.11
N PRO A 137 11.84 18.14 -3.90
CA PRO A 137 12.37 17.60 -2.64
C PRO A 137 11.86 16.20 -2.31
N THR A 138 10.71 15.81 -2.86
CA THR A 138 10.12 14.48 -2.70
C THR A 138 10.25 13.70 -4.00
N ASN A 139 10.23 12.36 -3.91
CA ASN A 139 10.10 11.50 -5.08
C ASN A 139 8.73 11.74 -5.72
N ALA A 140 8.70 12.67 -6.67
CA ALA A 140 7.48 13.21 -7.28
C ALA A 140 6.86 12.29 -8.34
N GLY A 141 7.23 11.01 -8.37
CA GLY A 141 6.72 10.02 -9.32
C GLY A 141 5.41 9.38 -8.86
N ILE A 142 5.02 8.30 -9.53
CA ILE A 142 3.76 7.60 -9.23
C ILE A 142 3.78 7.02 -7.81
N THR A 143 2.74 7.31 -7.03
CA THR A 143 2.48 6.71 -5.70
C THR A 143 1.72 5.39 -5.79
N GLN A 144 1.67 4.64 -4.70
CA GLN A 144 0.85 3.42 -4.62
C GLN A 144 -0.63 3.64 -4.97
N SER A 145 -1.23 4.75 -4.52
CA SER A 145 -2.64 5.05 -4.80
C SER A 145 -2.86 5.32 -6.28
N GLU A 146 -1.93 6.02 -6.92
CA GLU A 146 -2.00 6.34 -8.34
C GLU A 146 -1.73 5.11 -9.20
N LEU A 147 -0.78 4.25 -8.81
CA LEU A 147 -0.59 2.95 -9.46
C LEU A 147 -1.89 2.16 -9.47
N ASN A 148 -2.60 2.10 -8.33
CA ASN A 148 -3.89 1.40 -8.25
C ASN A 148 -4.92 1.96 -9.24
N GLN A 149 -4.88 3.28 -9.51
CA GLN A 149 -5.77 3.94 -10.45
C GLN A 149 -5.40 3.65 -11.91
N ILE A 150 -4.11 3.69 -12.26
CA ILE A 150 -3.66 3.53 -13.67
C ILE A 150 -3.30 2.10 -14.05
N ALA A 151 -3.24 1.16 -13.10
CA ALA A 151 -2.89 -0.24 -13.35
C ALA A 151 -3.73 -0.89 -14.46
N PRO A 152 -5.06 -0.73 -14.55
CA PRO A 152 -5.84 -1.29 -15.67
C PRO A 152 -5.40 -0.78 -17.04
N TRP A 153 -5.01 0.49 -17.12
CA TRP A 153 -4.52 1.12 -18.36
C TRP A 153 -3.13 0.57 -18.74
N LEU A 154 -2.20 0.47 -17.79
CA LEU A 154 -0.88 -0.14 -18.00
C LEU A 154 -0.97 -1.62 -18.36
N VAL A 155 -1.86 -2.37 -17.71
CA VAL A 155 -2.10 -3.79 -18.02
C VAL A 155 -2.71 -3.95 -19.42
N SER A 156 -3.60 -3.06 -19.84
CA SER A 156 -4.13 -3.07 -21.21
C SER A 156 -3.02 -2.85 -22.23
N PHE A 157 -2.11 -1.91 -21.97
CA PHE A 157 -0.92 -1.69 -22.80
C PHE A 157 0.00 -2.89 -22.85
N ALA A 158 0.34 -3.48 -21.70
CA ALA A 158 1.17 -4.69 -21.65
C ALA A 158 0.58 -5.85 -22.48
N ASN A 159 -0.74 -5.89 -22.64
CA ASN A 159 -1.50 -6.90 -23.39
C ASN A 159 -1.93 -6.45 -24.79
N ASN A 160 -1.37 -5.36 -25.33
CA ASN A 160 -1.82 -4.76 -26.59
C ASN A 160 -1.53 -5.55 -27.87
N GLY A 161 -0.83 -6.70 -27.77
CA GLY A 161 -0.48 -7.52 -28.93
C GLY A 161 0.88 -7.20 -29.55
N GLY A 162 1.66 -6.27 -28.99
CA GLY A 162 3.07 -6.07 -29.31
C GLY A 162 3.94 -7.28 -28.97
N SER A 163 5.10 -7.40 -29.62
CA SER A 163 6.10 -8.44 -29.32
C SER A 163 7.04 -8.07 -28.17
N TYR A 164 7.11 -6.78 -27.84
CA TYR A 164 7.98 -6.20 -26.84
C TYR A 164 7.31 -4.94 -26.30
N ASN A 165 7.13 -4.86 -24.98
CA ASN A 165 6.59 -3.69 -24.30
C ASN A 165 7.47 -3.31 -23.10
N VAL A 166 7.56 -2.01 -22.80
CA VAL A 166 8.25 -1.48 -21.61
C VAL A 166 7.28 -0.65 -20.78
N ILE A 167 7.22 -0.95 -19.49
CA ILE A 167 6.60 -0.10 -18.46
C ILE A 167 7.72 0.34 -17.54
N ALA A 168 8.00 1.64 -17.48
CA ALA A 168 8.96 2.21 -16.53
C ALA A 168 8.28 3.23 -15.62
N LEU A 169 8.35 3.00 -14.31
CA LEU A 169 7.80 3.88 -13.28
C LEU A 169 8.96 4.31 -12.37
N ASN A 170 9.51 5.49 -12.65
CA ASN A 170 10.75 5.96 -12.04
C ASN A 170 10.49 7.05 -10.99
N ASN A 171 11.35 7.13 -9.98
CA ASN A 171 11.29 8.13 -8.90
C ASN A 171 9.93 8.14 -8.16
N GLY A 172 9.26 6.98 -8.08
CA GLY A 172 7.95 6.83 -7.45
C GLY A 172 8.01 6.46 -5.97
N SER A 173 6.85 6.09 -5.43
CA SER A 173 6.67 5.59 -4.06
C SER A 173 5.67 4.43 -4.02
N ILE A 174 6.15 3.24 -4.39
CA ILE A 174 5.34 2.03 -4.60
C ILE A 174 5.96 0.85 -3.86
N SER A 175 5.18 0.13 -3.06
CA SER A 175 5.61 -1.08 -2.34
C SER A 175 4.78 -2.33 -2.64
N ASP A 176 3.68 -2.18 -3.38
CA ASP A 176 2.82 -3.27 -3.82
C ASP A 176 2.65 -3.24 -5.34
N LEU A 177 3.35 -4.15 -6.03
CA LEU A 177 3.36 -4.24 -7.49
C LEU A 177 2.23 -5.14 -8.02
N SER A 178 1.46 -5.80 -7.14
CA SER A 178 0.36 -6.71 -7.52
C SER A 178 -0.81 -6.09 -8.28
N PRO A 179 -1.07 -4.75 -8.27
CA PRO A 179 -2.01 -4.15 -9.21
C PRO A 179 -1.69 -4.45 -10.69
N LEU A 180 -0.41 -4.72 -10.99
CA LEU A 180 0.06 -5.09 -12.32
C LEU A 180 0.06 -6.61 -12.59
N SER A 181 -0.56 -7.42 -11.72
CA SER A 181 -0.63 -8.89 -11.84
C SER A 181 -1.17 -9.39 -13.19
N GLY A 182 -2.01 -8.59 -13.87
CA GLY A 182 -2.59 -8.89 -15.18
C GLY A 182 -1.65 -8.73 -16.38
N ILE A 183 -0.39 -8.32 -16.19
CA ILE A 183 0.60 -8.24 -17.27
C ILE A 183 0.78 -9.62 -17.94
N ASN A 184 0.91 -9.63 -19.27
CA ASN A 184 1.07 -10.85 -20.05
C ASN A 184 2.34 -11.62 -19.64
N ARG A 185 2.26 -12.94 -19.45
CA ARG A 185 3.43 -13.76 -19.08
C ARG A 185 3.99 -14.59 -20.24
N ASP A 186 3.31 -14.61 -21.39
CA ASP A 186 3.69 -15.34 -22.61
C ASP A 186 4.29 -14.41 -23.67
N ARG A 187 4.59 -13.17 -23.28
CA ARG A 187 5.21 -12.14 -24.12
C ARG A 187 6.19 -11.34 -23.29
N TYR A 188 7.18 -10.77 -23.98
CA TYR A 188 8.19 -9.96 -23.34
C TYR A 188 7.62 -8.58 -22.97
N VAL A 189 7.37 -8.38 -21.68
CA VAL A 189 7.12 -7.07 -21.08
C VAL A 189 8.20 -6.81 -20.04
N ALA A 190 8.98 -5.74 -20.23
CA ALA A 190 9.92 -5.26 -19.21
C ALA A 190 9.20 -4.28 -18.28
N VAL A 191 9.15 -4.60 -17.00
CA VAL A 191 8.56 -3.76 -15.96
C VAL A 191 9.67 -3.23 -15.07
N MET A 192 9.84 -1.92 -15.03
CA MET A 192 10.98 -1.27 -14.40
C MET A 192 10.50 -0.28 -13.35
N PHE A 193 11.07 -0.39 -12.16
CA PHE A 193 10.91 0.58 -11.08
C PHE A 193 12.29 1.06 -10.67
N ASN A 194 12.62 2.30 -10.99
CA ASN A 194 13.95 2.85 -10.70
C ASN A 194 13.88 3.96 -9.67
N ASN A 195 14.84 3.96 -8.74
CA ASN A 195 14.94 4.96 -7.67
C ASN A 195 13.60 5.16 -6.92
N ASN A 196 12.89 4.06 -6.66
CA ASN A 196 11.63 4.09 -5.93
C ASN A 196 11.90 4.37 -4.44
N GLN A 197 11.15 5.27 -3.80
CA GLN A 197 11.36 5.62 -2.39
C GLN A 197 10.06 5.52 -1.62
N VAL A 198 10.00 4.59 -0.67
CA VAL A 198 8.83 4.33 0.16
C VAL A 198 9.07 4.93 1.54
N THR A 199 8.09 5.67 2.07
CA THR A 199 8.13 6.15 3.46
C THR A 199 7.05 5.45 4.26
N SER A 200 7.45 4.75 5.32
CA SER A 200 6.54 4.17 6.30
C SER A 200 6.49 5.05 7.54
N THR A 201 5.32 5.12 8.17
CA THR A 201 5.11 5.84 9.44
C THR A 201 5.37 4.96 10.66
N SER A 202 5.60 3.65 10.45
CA SER A 202 5.90 2.69 11.50
C SER A 202 7.30 2.93 12.06
N PRO A 203 7.45 3.32 13.34
CA PRO A 203 8.77 3.55 13.92
C PRO A 203 9.50 2.23 14.19
N VAL A 204 10.83 2.26 14.01
CA VAL A 204 11.76 1.24 14.48
C VAL A 204 12.47 1.77 15.72
N TYR A 205 12.55 0.92 16.74
CA TYR A 205 13.24 1.25 17.99
C TYR A 205 14.59 0.56 18.03
N ALA A 206 15.63 1.32 18.38
CA ALA A 206 17.00 0.84 18.50
C ALA A 206 17.55 1.12 19.91
N THR A 207 18.51 0.31 20.36
CA THR A 207 19.21 0.52 21.63
C THR A 207 20.63 0.98 21.34
N THR A 208 21.06 2.07 21.99
CA THR A 208 22.46 2.53 21.88
C THR A 208 23.41 1.52 22.51
N ASP A 209 24.62 1.40 21.97
CA ASP A 209 25.67 0.50 22.44
C ASP A 209 25.30 -1.00 22.42
N ASP A 210 24.32 -1.44 21.61
CA ASP A 210 23.98 -2.85 21.47
C ASP A 210 25.10 -3.61 20.70
N PRO A 211 25.82 -4.56 21.35
CA PRO A 211 26.86 -5.32 20.67
C PRO A 211 26.35 -6.23 19.54
N ALA A 212 25.04 -6.46 19.45
CA ALA A 212 24.39 -7.19 18.36
C ALA A 212 23.94 -6.29 17.19
N GLY A 213 24.12 -4.97 17.29
CA GLY A 213 23.66 -4.01 16.28
C GLY A 213 22.14 -3.80 16.28
N LEU A 214 21.62 -3.21 15.21
CA LEU A 214 20.19 -2.94 15.05
C LEU A 214 19.50 -4.09 14.31
N THR A 215 18.63 -4.82 15.00
CA THR A 215 17.74 -5.81 14.38
C THR A 215 16.34 -5.24 14.19
N PHE A 216 15.79 -5.31 12.98
CA PHE A 216 14.48 -4.74 12.65
C PHE A 216 13.68 -5.63 11.69
N THR A 217 12.38 -5.33 11.54
CA THR A 217 11.53 -5.95 10.52
C THR A 217 11.32 -4.96 9.38
N ALA A 218 11.76 -5.33 8.18
CA ALA A 218 11.58 -4.57 6.96
C ALA A 218 10.11 -4.56 6.53
N GLU A 219 9.68 -3.44 5.93
CA GLU A 219 8.42 -3.36 5.19
C GLU A 219 8.46 -4.31 3.99
N LEU A 220 7.29 -4.83 3.62
CA LEU A 220 7.16 -5.75 2.50
C LEU A 220 7.24 -4.99 1.17
N LEU A 221 7.91 -5.61 0.20
CA LEU A 221 7.78 -5.28 -1.22
C LEU A 221 7.06 -6.44 -1.89
N LYS A 222 5.84 -6.22 -2.37
CA LYS A 222 5.10 -7.27 -3.06
C LYS A 222 5.38 -7.24 -4.55
N GLY A 223 5.75 -8.40 -5.10
CA GLY A 223 5.92 -8.61 -6.53
C GLY A 223 4.62 -8.58 -7.33
N LEU A 224 4.73 -8.83 -8.63
CA LEU A 224 3.59 -8.78 -9.55
C LEU A 224 2.53 -9.85 -9.20
N ASP A 225 2.93 -10.97 -8.60
CA ASP A 225 2.01 -12.03 -8.17
C ASP A 225 1.66 -11.92 -6.68
N GLY A 226 2.04 -10.81 -6.02
CA GLY A 226 1.79 -10.53 -4.62
C GLY A 226 2.75 -11.23 -3.64
N GLU A 227 3.77 -11.90 -4.16
CA GLU A 227 4.80 -12.55 -3.36
C GLU A 227 5.74 -11.54 -2.69
N ASP A 228 6.33 -11.92 -1.57
CA ASP A 228 7.31 -11.08 -0.88
C ASP A 228 8.66 -11.08 -1.59
N LEU A 229 9.11 -9.90 -2.01
CA LEU A 229 10.42 -9.64 -2.59
C LEU A 229 11.35 -8.91 -1.61
N SER A 230 10.88 -8.54 -0.42
CA SER A 230 11.65 -7.77 0.56
C SER A 230 12.87 -8.54 1.06
N SER A 231 12.86 -9.88 1.01
CA SER A 231 13.99 -10.73 1.40
C SER A 231 15.27 -10.51 0.58
N GLN A 232 15.19 -9.76 -0.52
CA GLN A 232 16.31 -9.43 -1.40
C GLN A 232 16.94 -8.06 -1.07
N TYR A 233 16.49 -7.36 -0.03
CA TYR A 233 17.19 -6.17 0.44
C TYR A 233 18.56 -6.52 0.98
N HIS A 234 19.54 -5.68 0.66
CA HIS A 234 20.95 -5.87 1.03
C HIS A 234 21.70 -4.55 1.26
N PHE A 235 21.03 -3.41 1.09
CA PHE A 235 21.59 -2.09 1.33
C PHE A 235 20.89 -1.36 2.49
N THR A 236 21.65 -0.56 3.24
CA THR A 236 21.16 0.46 4.17
C THR A 236 22.03 1.73 4.15
N SER A 237 21.41 2.90 4.27
CA SER A 237 22.16 4.15 4.49
C SER A 237 22.27 4.54 5.97
N THR A 238 21.78 3.70 6.88
CA THR A 238 21.75 3.94 8.34
C THR A 238 23.06 3.51 9.02
N VAL A 239 24.19 3.79 8.37
CA VAL A 239 25.56 3.52 8.81
C VAL A 239 26.44 4.74 8.47
N ASP A 240 27.61 4.87 9.09
CA ASP A 240 28.49 6.04 8.87
C ASP A 240 29.14 6.10 7.48
N SER A 241 29.26 4.95 6.81
CA SER A 241 29.89 4.82 5.49
C SER A 241 29.16 3.75 4.69
N PRO A 242 28.01 4.09 4.08
CA PRO A 242 27.17 3.11 3.41
C PRO A 242 27.84 2.57 2.16
N VAL A 243 27.71 1.26 1.97
CA VAL A 243 28.22 0.52 0.82
C VAL A 243 27.19 -0.53 0.42
N ASP A 244 27.27 -1.06 -0.79
CA ASP A 244 26.42 -2.20 -1.15
C ASP A 244 26.71 -3.39 -0.22
N ASP A 245 25.70 -4.23 0.04
CA ASP A 245 25.76 -5.40 0.94
C ASP A 245 26.02 -5.09 2.43
N ASP A 246 25.72 -3.89 2.91
CA ASP A 246 25.86 -3.50 4.33
C ASP A 246 24.64 -3.83 5.21
N LEU A 247 23.61 -4.47 4.64
CA LEU A 247 22.43 -4.95 5.36
C LEU A 247 22.38 -6.49 5.37
N THR A 248 22.32 -7.09 6.56
CA THR A 248 22.28 -8.55 6.70
C THR A 248 20.86 -9.09 6.82
N HIS A 249 20.44 -9.94 5.88
CA HIS A 249 19.20 -10.71 5.99
C HIS A 249 19.31 -11.80 7.07
N VAL A 250 18.37 -11.84 8.01
CA VAL A 250 18.36 -12.83 9.09
C VAL A 250 17.40 -13.97 8.78
N SER A 251 16.11 -13.66 8.63
CA SER A 251 15.05 -14.62 8.28
C SER A 251 13.74 -13.89 7.99
N GLY A 252 12.93 -14.38 7.05
CA GLY A 252 11.66 -13.74 6.70
C GLY A 252 11.90 -12.29 6.29
N SER A 253 11.23 -11.33 6.94
CA SER A 253 11.45 -9.89 6.72
C SER A 253 12.35 -9.27 7.80
N THR A 254 13.09 -10.07 8.58
CA THR A 254 13.99 -9.59 9.64
C THR A 254 15.41 -9.37 9.13
N TYR A 255 15.96 -8.23 9.50
CA TYR A 255 17.28 -7.75 9.08
C TYR A 255 18.11 -7.27 10.26
N ASN A 256 19.43 -7.25 10.08
CA ASN A 256 20.40 -6.74 11.03
C ASN A 256 21.38 -5.75 10.38
N ILE A 257 21.69 -4.68 11.11
CA ILE A 257 22.76 -3.73 10.80
C ILE A 257 23.77 -3.82 11.93
N ALA A 258 25.00 -4.24 11.63
CA ALA A 258 26.01 -4.52 12.65
C ALA A 258 26.50 -3.26 13.40
N ASN A 259 26.72 -2.15 12.67
CA ASN A 259 27.24 -0.90 13.23
C ASN A 259 26.36 0.28 12.77
N PRO A 260 25.12 0.38 13.28
CA PRO A 260 24.21 1.44 12.88
C PRO A 260 24.73 2.82 13.33
N ASN A 261 24.49 3.85 12.52
CA ASN A 261 24.79 5.24 12.91
C ASN A 261 23.80 5.68 14.01
N GLU A 262 24.27 5.82 15.24
CA GLU A 262 23.44 6.18 16.40
C GLU A 262 22.92 7.63 16.37
N ALA A 263 23.42 8.48 15.48
CA ALA A 263 22.85 9.80 15.24
C ALA A 263 21.68 9.80 14.23
N ALA A 264 21.45 8.67 13.53
CA ALA A 264 20.39 8.57 12.54
C ALA A 264 19.00 8.62 13.20
N THR A 265 18.10 9.44 12.66
CA THR A 265 16.68 9.51 13.08
C THR A 265 15.73 8.83 12.10
N THR A 266 16.28 8.32 11.01
CA THR A 266 15.58 7.57 9.97
C THR A 266 16.37 6.31 9.67
N LEU A 267 15.67 5.18 9.68
CA LEU A 267 16.16 3.91 9.17
C LEU A 267 15.84 3.86 7.68
N THR A 268 16.84 3.62 6.84
CA THR A 268 16.67 3.52 5.39
C THR A 268 17.36 2.26 4.87
N TYR A 269 16.64 1.43 4.13
CA TYR A 269 17.12 0.15 3.59
C TYR A 269 16.47 -0.20 2.25
N GLY A 270 17.07 -1.11 1.48
CA GLY A 270 16.50 -1.59 0.22
C GLY A 270 17.53 -2.17 -0.74
N VAL A 271 17.46 -1.73 -2.00
CA VAL A 271 18.38 -2.04 -3.10
C VAL A 271 18.67 -0.77 -3.91
N ILE A 272 19.95 -0.46 -4.18
CA ILE A 272 20.37 0.88 -4.64
C ILE A 272 20.47 1.09 -6.15
N GLY A 273 20.37 0.00 -6.92
CA GLY A 273 20.44 0.01 -8.37
C GLY A 273 21.83 0.21 -8.97
N ASN A 274 21.91 -0.05 -10.27
CA ASN A 274 23.16 -0.04 -11.05
C ASN A 274 23.85 1.33 -11.12
N ALA A 275 23.12 2.42 -10.87
CA ALA A 275 23.70 3.76 -10.84
C ALA A 275 24.66 3.96 -9.65
N ASN A 276 24.45 3.21 -8.57
CA ASN A 276 25.16 3.36 -7.31
C ASN A 276 26.00 2.13 -6.92
N SER A 277 25.87 1.02 -7.66
CA SER A 277 26.66 -0.19 -7.47
C SER A 277 26.92 -0.91 -8.79
N THR A 278 28.08 -1.57 -8.90
CA THR A 278 28.41 -2.46 -10.02
C THR A 278 28.11 -3.92 -9.71
N ASN A 279 27.58 -4.23 -8.53
CA ASN A 279 27.22 -5.59 -8.16
C ASN A 279 26.04 -6.10 -9.00
N THR A 280 26.06 -7.40 -9.29
CA THR A 280 25.06 -8.04 -10.16
C THR A 280 23.67 -8.12 -9.54
N ASP A 281 23.58 -7.99 -8.23
CA ASP A 281 22.36 -7.99 -7.43
C ASP A 281 21.96 -6.59 -6.93
N SER A 282 22.61 -5.53 -7.39
CA SER A 282 22.27 -4.14 -7.03
C SER A 282 20.81 -3.76 -7.37
N MET A 283 20.12 -4.57 -8.18
CA MET A 283 18.68 -4.51 -8.42
C MET A 283 18.02 -5.87 -8.13
N ILE A 284 16.76 -5.82 -7.71
CA ILE A 284 15.91 -7.01 -7.73
C ILE A 284 15.51 -7.28 -9.18
N VAL A 285 15.90 -8.43 -9.72
CA VAL A 285 15.52 -8.88 -11.06
C VAL A 285 14.74 -10.19 -10.96
N LYS A 286 13.56 -10.23 -11.57
CA LYS A 286 12.70 -11.42 -11.54
C LYS A 286 11.98 -11.66 -12.87
N ASN A 287 11.91 -12.92 -13.29
CA ASN A 287 11.12 -13.34 -14.45
C ASN A 287 9.74 -13.83 -14.01
N TYR A 288 8.72 -13.47 -14.80
CA TYR A 288 7.35 -13.95 -14.69
C TYR A 288 6.92 -14.48 -16.06
N GLY A 289 7.25 -15.74 -16.34
CA GLY A 289 7.22 -16.26 -17.70
C GLY A 289 8.26 -15.53 -18.56
N ASP A 290 7.84 -15.00 -19.70
CA ASP A 290 8.66 -14.22 -20.64
C ASP A 290 8.79 -12.74 -20.25
N SER A 291 7.98 -12.27 -19.30
CA SER A 291 8.07 -10.90 -18.78
C SER A 291 9.11 -10.78 -17.66
N THR A 292 9.70 -9.59 -17.54
CA THR A 292 10.75 -9.30 -16.57
C THR A 292 10.36 -8.15 -15.66
N LEU A 293 10.80 -8.21 -14.41
CA LEU A 293 10.74 -7.15 -13.43
C LEU A 293 12.17 -6.75 -13.06
N SER A 294 12.46 -5.47 -13.07
CA SER A 294 13.65 -4.88 -12.44
C SER A 294 13.22 -3.80 -11.45
N TYR A 295 13.68 -3.90 -10.21
CA TYR A 295 13.35 -2.95 -9.15
C TYR A 295 14.61 -2.46 -8.44
N SER A 296 14.73 -1.13 -8.30
CA SER A 296 15.65 -0.46 -7.39
C SER A 296 14.90 0.59 -6.57
N GLY A 297 15.21 0.66 -5.28
CA GLY A 297 14.54 1.57 -4.37
C GLY A 297 14.83 1.31 -2.90
N THR A 298 14.54 2.31 -2.08
CA THR A 298 14.72 2.28 -0.63
C THR A 298 13.40 2.51 0.10
N THR A 299 13.32 1.98 1.30
CA THR A 299 12.26 2.22 2.27
C THR A 299 12.85 2.98 3.45
N SER A 300 12.13 4.01 3.92
CA SER A 300 12.48 4.78 5.10
C SER A 300 11.43 4.64 6.20
N GLN A 301 11.89 4.46 7.44
CA GLN A 301 11.08 4.38 8.67
C GLN A 301 11.65 5.31 9.73
N PRO A 302 10.83 5.95 10.59
CA PRO A 302 11.34 6.67 11.75
C PRO A 302 12.20 5.76 12.64
N LEU A 303 13.39 6.22 13.03
CA LEU A 303 14.30 5.49 13.91
C LEU A 303 14.40 6.19 15.27
N ILE A 304 14.06 5.48 16.34
CA ILE A 304 14.02 6.01 17.69
C ILE A 304 15.03 5.28 18.55
N TRP A 305 16.08 5.99 18.96
CA TRP A 305 17.10 5.48 19.88
C TRP A 305 16.65 5.51 21.33
N ARG A 306 16.92 4.41 22.04
CA ARG A 306 16.69 4.27 23.48
C ARG A 306 18.04 4.00 24.13
N THR A 307 18.33 4.71 25.21
CA THR A 307 19.52 4.38 26.01
C THR A 307 19.26 3.11 26.77
N ALA A 308 20.25 2.21 26.80
CA ALA A 308 20.29 1.10 27.74
C ALA A 308 20.50 1.62 29.18
N THR A 309 19.58 2.44 29.72
CA THR A 309 19.79 3.02 31.05
C THR A 309 19.38 2.05 32.16
N ALA A 310 20.44 1.55 32.81
CA ALA A 310 20.63 1.32 34.24
C ALA A 310 19.52 0.61 35.02
N THR A 311 19.92 -0.51 35.63
CA THR A 311 19.33 -1.15 36.82
C THR A 311 18.42 -0.22 37.61
N PRO A 312 17.16 -0.61 37.91
CA PRO A 312 16.31 0.20 38.76
C PRO A 312 17.03 0.42 40.08
N ALA A 313 17.23 1.69 40.45
CA ALA A 313 17.50 2.05 41.82
C ALA A 313 16.40 1.39 42.66
N THR A 314 16.82 0.48 43.53
CA THR A 314 15.96 -0.12 44.54
C THR A 314 15.31 1.03 45.31
N SER A 315 13.98 1.11 45.20
CA SER A 315 13.18 1.91 46.12
C SER A 315 13.48 1.40 47.53
N THR A 316 14.29 2.16 48.27
CA THR A 316 14.41 1.96 49.71
C THR A 316 13.14 2.49 50.34
N THR A 317 12.14 1.62 50.49
CA THR A 317 11.16 1.80 51.55
C THR A 317 11.87 1.54 52.87
N ASP A 318 12.10 2.63 53.61
CA ASP A 318 12.37 2.61 55.04
C ASP A 318 11.34 1.71 55.75
N GLN A 319 11.80 0.58 56.28
CA GLN A 319 11.19 -0.05 57.44
C GLN A 319 12.29 -0.45 58.42
N ASN A 320 12.24 0.24 59.54
CA ASN A 320 13.07 0.15 60.70
C ASN A 320 12.74 -1.14 61.47
N VAL A 321 13.66 -2.13 61.50
CA VAL A 321 13.66 -3.16 62.55
C VAL A 321 15.12 -3.45 62.97
N SER A 322 15.39 -3.13 64.23
CA SER A 322 16.61 -3.43 64.96
C SER A 322 16.64 -4.90 65.39
N GLY A 323 17.79 -5.55 65.25
CA GLY A 323 18.05 -6.89 65.81
C GLY A 323 19.29 -7.52 65.19
N GLY A 324 20.40 -7.55 65.93
CA GLY A 324 21.70 -7.95 65.43
C GLY A 324 21.96 -9.46 65.28
N THR A 325 23.20 -9.69 64.84
CA THR A 325 24.06 -10.89 64.90
C THR A 325 24.16 -11.84 63.70
N THR A 326 25.45 -12.08 63.38
CA THR A 326 26.10 -13.19 62.68
C THR A 326 26.08 -13.25 61.15
N THR A 327 27.18 -12.78 60.59
CA THR A 327 27.73 -13.08 59.28
C THR A 327 28.00 -14.58 59.13
N THR A 328 27.20 -15.26 58.32
CA THR A 328 27.59 -16.52 57.66
C THR A 328 27.47 -16.32 56.17
N THR A 329 28.61 -16.27 55.50
CA THR A 329 28.74 -16.23 54.04
C THR A 329 28.28 -17.58 53.49
N ALA A 330 26.99 -17.71 53.21
CA ALA A 330 26.48 -18.79 52.37
C ALA A 330 26.60 -18.34 50.92
N THR A 331 27.58 -18.88 50.21
CA THR A 331 27.68 -18.76 48.76
C THR A 331 26.50 -19.50 48.14
N ILE A 332 25.39 -18.79 47.90
CA ILE A 332 24.31 -19.31 47.06
C ILE A 332 24.81 -19.17 45.63
N ASN A 333 25.30 -20.27 45.05
CA ASN A 333 25.39 -20.43 43.61
C ASN A 333 23.96 -20.49 43.05
N ILE A 334 23.32 -19.34 42.91
CA ILE A 334 22.20 -19.20 41.99
C ILE A 334 22.81 -19.13 40.60
N THR A 335 22.81 -20.26 39.90
CA THR A 335 22.90 -20.26 38.45
C THR A 335 21.72 -19.42 37.95
N PRO A 336 21.94 -18.28 37.28
CA PRO A 336 20.83 -17.56 36.67
C PRO A 336 20.28 -18.47 35.58
N THR A 337 19.09 -19.02 35.79
CA THR A 337 18.32 -19.61 34.70
C THR A 337 17.97 -18.47 33.76
N VAL A 338 18.70 -18.39 32.66
CA VAL A 338 18.38 -17.50 31.54
C VAL A 338 16.95 -17.83 31.11
N PRO A 339 16.01 -16.88 31.17
CA PRO A 339 14.65 -17.11 30.68
C PRO A 339 14.75 -17.53 29.22
N THR A 340 14.34 -18.75 28.93
CA THR A 340 14.51 -19.35 27.61
C THR A 340 13.20 -19.22 26.85
N VAL A 341 13.18 -18.42 25.79
CA VAL A 341 12.12 -18.48 24.78
C VAL A 341 12.12 -19.89 24.22
N THR A 342 11.10 -20.68 24.58
CA THR A 342 11.12 -22.13 24.38
C THR A 342 10.29 -22.58 23.19
N THR A 343 9.35 -21.73 22.73
CA THR A 343 8.49 -22.04 21.59
C THR A 343 8.05 -20.75 20.89
N VAL A 344 8.15 -20.74 19.55
CA VAL A 344 7.66 -19.65 18.69
C VAL A 344 6.68 -20.26 17.70
N GLN A 345 5.44 -19.75 17.68
CA GLN A 345 4.45 -20.05 16.65
C GLN A 345 4.33 -18.82 15.76
N VAL A 346 4.71 -18.95 14.49
CA VAL A 346 4.51 -17.89 13.50
C VAL A 346 3.04 -17.89 13.14
N GLN A 347 2.30 -16.94 13.72
CA GLN A 347 0.88 -16.74 13.52
C GLN A 347 0.63 -15.25 13.60
N GLN A 348 -0.05 -14.71 12.59
CA GLN A 348 -0.38 -13.30 12.51
C GLN A 348 -1.86 -13.07 12.76
N GLY A 349 -2.20 -11.92 13.32
CA GLY A 349 -3.59 -11.54 13.53
C GLY A 349 -3.72 -10.24 14.32
N ILE A 350 -4.94 -9.93 14.71
CA ILE A 350 -5.24 -8.82 15.60
C ILE A 350 -5.62 -9.38 16.96
N VAL A 351 -5.07 -8.78 18.01
CA VAL A 351 -5.41 -9.04 19.40
C VAL A 351 -5.98 -7.76 20.01
N ARG A 352 -6.92 -7.88 20.94
CA ARG A 352 -7.46 -6.76 21.71
C ARG A 352 -7.18 -6.93 23.19
N THR A 353 -6.94 -5.81 23.88
CA THR A 353 -6.92 -5.76 25.34
C THR A 353 -8.35 -5.74 25.90
N HIS A 354 -8.49 -6.26 27.12
CA HIS A 354 -9.70 -6.16 27.93
C HIS A 354 -9.96 -4.71 28.42
N ASP A 355 -11.00 -4.49 29.23
CA ASP A 355 -11.31 -3.17 29.81
C ASP A 355 -10.41 -2.79 30.99
N GLN A 356 -9.11 -2.97 30.82
CA GLN A 356 -8.09 -2.59 31.78
C GLN A 356 -6.76 -2.31 31.07
N VAL A 357 -5.98 -1.39 31.66
CA VAL A 357 -4.61 -1.13 31.22
C VAL A 357 -3.79 -2.41 31.35
N THR A 358 -3.11 -2.81 30.28
CA THR A 358 -2.40 -4.08 30.22
C THR A 358 -0.89 -3.86 30.13
N GLN A 359 -0.17 -4.40 31.11
CA GLN A 359 1.29 -4.35 31.18
C GLN A 359 1.94 -5.29 30.16
N LEU A 360 2.93 -4.78 29.43
CA LEU A 360 3.78 -5.58 28.54
C LEU A 360 5.01 -6.14 29.25
N VAL A 361 5.58 -7.21 28.68
CA VAL A 361 6.87 -7.75 29.08
C VAL A 361 7.85 -7.76 27.91
N ASN A 362 9.14 -7.83 28.23
CA ASN A 362 10.19 -8.11 27.25
C ASN A 362 10.39 -9.61 27.02
N SER A 363 11.28 -9.97 26.11
CA SER A 363 11.65 -11.36 25.77
C SER A 363 12.21 -12.15 26.96
N LEU A 364 12.70 -11.47 28.00
CA LEU A 364 13.15 -12.08 29.25
C LEU A 364 12.00 -12.30 30.25
N GLY A 365 10.78 -11.86 29.93
CA GLY A 365 9.60 -11.93 30.78
C GLY A 365 9.56 -10.85 31.87
N GLN A 366 10.38 -9.80 31.74
CA GLN A 366 10.40 -8.67 32.67
C GLN A 366 9.38 -7.61 32.22
N ARG A 367 8.66 -7.02 33.17
CA ARG A 367 7.75 -5.91 32.88
C ARG A 367 8.53 -4.73 32.33
N ILE A 368 8.01 -4.11 31.27
CA ILE A 368 8.55 -2.89 30.67
C ILE A 368 7.62 -1.71 30.95
N PRO A 369 8.08 -0.45 30.91
CA PRO A 369 7.20 0.71 31.17
C PRO A 369 6.04 0.88 30.17
N ALA A 370 6.10 0.22 29.01
CA ALA A 370 5.04 0.26 28.02
C ALA A 370 3.79 -0.49 28.52
N GLU A 371 2.64 0.16 28.33
CA GLU A 371 1.32 -0.34 28.70
C GLU A 371 0.35 -0.09 27.55
N LEU A 372 -0.58 -1.02 27.35
CA LEU A 372 -1.64 -0.89 26.36
C LEU A 372 -2.91 -0.40 27.04
N ALA A 373 -3.55 0.61 26.47
CA ALA A 373 -4.80 1.15 26.98
C ALA A 373 -5.95 0.11 26.90
N PRO A 374 -7.00 0.24 27.73
CA PRO A 374 -8.17 -0.62 27.67
C PRO A 374 -8.79 -0.66 26.27
N ASN A 375 -9.34 -1.82 25.88
CA ASN A 375 -10.12 -1.97 24.64
C ASN A 375 -9.40 -1.52 23.35
N THR A 376 -8.08 -1.63 23.29
CA THR A 376 -7.29 -1.28 22.09
C THR A 376 -6.94 -2.52 21.28
N ALA A 377 -6.86 -2.37 19.95
CA ALA A 377 -6.50 -3.45 19.03
C ALA A 377 -5.04 -3.31 18.59
N TRP A 378 -4.34 -4.42 18.52
CA TRP A 378 -2.91 -4.50 18.21
C TRP A 378 -2.67 -5.63 17.23
N TYR A 379 -1.82 -5.37 16.25
CA TYR A 379 -1.34 -6.44 15.38
C TYR A 379 -0.33 -7.30 16.16
N TYR A 380 -0.34 -8.60 15.92
CA TYR A 380 0.73 -9.48 16.36
C TYR A 380 1.20 -10.36 15.21
N ASN A 381 2.48 -10.71 15.22
CA ASN A 381 3.13 -11.48 14.17
C ASN A 381 3.54 -12.89 14.60
N LYS A 382 3.65 -13.14 15.92
CA LYS A 382 3.94 -14.46 16.49
C LYS A 382 3.39 -14.60 17.90
N ILE A 383 3.15 -15.85 18.28
CA ILE A 383 2.87 -16.26 19.66
C ILE A 383 4.14 -16.87 20.24
N VAL A 384 4.60 -16.36 21.38
CA VAL A 384 5.85 -16.75 22.02
C VAL A 384 5.59 -17.27 23.43
N ALA A 385 6.22 -18.38 23.78
CA ALA A 385 6.25 -18.88 25.15
C ALA A 385 7.44 -18.25 25.90
N ILE A 386 7.15 -17.42 26.91
CA ILE A 386 8.13 -16.80 27.80
C ILE A 386 7.84 -17.31 29.22
N ASN A 387 8.82 -17.97 29.85
CA ASN A 387 8.66 -18.58 31.18
C ASN A 387 7.42 -19.49 31.32
N GLY A 388 7.08 -20.22 30.24
CA GLY A 388 5.94 -21.15 30.20
C GLY A 388 4.56 -20.49 30.03
N GLN A 389 4.49 -19.18 29.86
CA GLN A 389 3.26 -18.44 29.53
C GLN A 389 3.29 -17.98 28.08
N ASN A 390 2.14 -17.94 27.41
CA ASN A 390 2.04 -17.50 26.03
C ASN A 390 1.81 -15.99 25.95
N TYR A 391 2.46 -15.36 24.97
CA TYR A 391 2.35 -13.95 24.68
C TYR A 391 2.20 -13.71 23.18
N TYR A 392 1.46 -12.67 22.81
CA TYR A 392 1.48 -12.11 21.47
C TYR A 392 2.62 -11.10 21.36
N GLN A 393 3.50 -11.25 20.38
CA GLN A 393 4.46 -10.19 20.08
C GLN A 393 3.74 -9.05 19.36
N VAL A 394 3.62 -7.90 20.03
CA VAL A 394 2.92 -6.71 19.49
C VAL A 394 3.91 -5.64 18.99
N ALA A 395 5.15 -5.68 19.44
CA ALA A 395 6.26 -4.91 18.90
C ALA A 395 7.61 -5.63 19.13
N THR A 396 8.72 -5.03 18.68
CA THR A 396 10.07 -5.54 18.96
C THR A 396 10.31 -5.55 20.47
N ASP A 397 10.57 -6.73 21.01
CA ASP A 397 10.77 -6.95 22.45
C ASP A 397 9.59 -6.51 23.34
N GLU A 398 8.37 -6.43 22.80
CA GLU A 398 7.16 -6.12 23.56
C GLU A 398 6.11 -7.22 23.36
N TYR A 399 5.76 -7.87 24.47
CA TYR A 399 4.96 -9.08 24.49
C TYR A 399 3.73 -8.87 25.36
N LEU A 400 2.56 -8.97 24.74
CA LEU A 400 1.25 -8.88 25.38
C LEU A 400 0.83 -10.26 25.91
N PRO A 401 0.52 -10.41 27.22
CA PRO A 401 0.09 -11.70 27.76
C PRO A 401 -1.21 -12.19 27.10
N VAL A 402 -1.22 -13.45 26.65
CA VAL A 402 -2.45 -14.09 26.12
C VAL A 402 -3.55 -14.14 27.18
N SER A 403 -3.21 -14.26 28.47
CA SER A 403 -4.17 -14.27 29.57
C SER A 403 -4.91 -12.96 29.78
N ASN A 404 -4.38 -11.84 29.26
CA ASN A 404 -4.92 -10.50 29.44
C ASN A 404 -5.40 -9.90 28.12
N SER A 405 -5.71 -10.75 27.14
CA SER A 405 -6.10 -10.33 25.81
C SER A 405 -6.89 -11.40 25.07
N PHE A 406 -7.49 -11.03 23.94
CA PHE A 406 -8.27 -11.94 23.11
C PHE A 406 -8.09 -11.64 21.62
N VAL A 407 -8.14 -12.68 20.79
CA VAL A 407 -8.00 -12.53 19.33
C VAL A 407 -9.23 -11.83 18.76
N PHE A 408 -9.01 -10.93 17.81
CA PHE A 408 -10.06 -10.20 17.12
C PHE A 408 -9.94 -10.39 15.61
N THR A 409 -11.08 -10.60 14.95
CA THR A 409 -11.15 -10.68 13.49
C THR A 409 -12.02 -9.53 12.99
N PRO A 410 -11.43 -8.52 12.32
CA PRO A 410 -12.19 -7.39 11.81
C PRO A 410 -13.09 -7.82 10.64
N GLU A 411 -14.24 -7.18 10.52
CA GLU A 411 -15.05 -7.25 9.29
C GLU A 411 -14.54 -6.20 8.29
N THR A 412 -14.28 -6.62 7.06
CA THR A 412 -13.64 -5.76 6.02
C THR A 412 -14.61 -4.76 5.37
N SER A 413 -15.89 -4.78 5.75
CA SER A 413 -16.92 -3.87 5.27
C SER A 413 -17.90 -3.50 6.38
N LYS A 414 -18.66 -2.41 6.20
CA LYS A 414 -19.72 -2.01 7.15
C LYS A 414 -20.76 -3.13 7.26
N THR A 415 -20.66 -3.92 8.32
CA THR A 415 -21.53 -5.07 8.56
C THR A 415 -22.61 -4.66 9.54
N VAL A 416 -23.86 -4.91 9.18
CA VAL A 416 -25.01 -4.68 10.05
C VAL A 416 -25.51 -6.03 10.54
N ILE A 417 -25.79 -6.13 11.83
CA ILE A 417 -26.45 -7.29 12.44
C ILE A 417 -27.86 -6.90 12.88
N ASP A 418 -28.81 -7.81 12.68
CA ASP A 418 -30.21 -7.68 13.09
C ASP A 418 -30.48 -8.62 14.27
N THR A 419 -31.03 -8.08 15.36
CA THR A 419 -31.43 -8.87 16.53
C THR A 419 -32.75 -9.61 16.29
N ASN A 420 -32.73 -10.94 16.35
CA ASN A 420 -33.96 -11.73 16.15
C ASN A 420 -34.92 -11.69 17.36
N SER A 421 -34.39 -11.41 18.54
CA SER A 421 -35.10 -11.31 19.82
C SER A 421 -34.40 -10.29 20.73
N VAL A 422 -34.91 -10.07 21.95
CA VAL A 422 -34.13 -9.32 22.95
C VAL A 422 -32.82 -10.04 23.21
N THR A 423 -31.70 -9.39 22.92
CA THR A 423 -30.37 -10.02 22.88
C THR A 423 -29.51 -9.51 24.05
N PRO A 424 -29.03 -10.38 24.94
CA PRO A 424 -28.15 -9.98 26.04
C PRO A 424 -26.78 -9.53 25.54
N ILE A 425 -26.20 -8.55 26.24
CA ILE A 425 -24.86 -8.02 25.97
C ILE A 425 -23.86 -8.58 26.99
N TYR A 426 -22.64 -8.85 26.53
CA TYR A 426 -21.52 -9.32 27.33
C TYR A 426 -20.31 -8.41 27.15
N ASN A 427 -19.43 -8.35 28.14
CA ASN A 427 -18.12 -7.71 28.01
C ASN A 427 -17.05 -8.68 27.45
N SER A 428 -15.84 -8.18 27.22
CA SER A 428 -14.73 -8.97 26.66
C SER A 428 -14.27 -10.13 27.55
N GLU A 429 -14.56 -10.11 28.85
CA GLU A 429 -14.34 -11.23 29.79
C GLU A 429 -15.51 -12.24 29.79
N GLY A 430 -16.56 -11.97 29.03
CA GLY A 430 -17.75 -12.81 28.90
C GLY A 430 -18.72 -12.70 30.08
N GLN A 431 -18.60 -11.63 30.87
CA GLN A 431 -19.56 -11.27 31.92
C GLN A 431 -20.75 -10.55 31.29
N ARG A 432 -21.96 -10.87 31.75
CA ARG A 432 -23.19 -10.23 31.26
C ARG A 432 -23.27 -8.78 31.77
N VAL A 433 -23.48 -7.84 30.87
CA VAL A 433 -23.75 -6.43 31.19
C VAL A 433 -25.24 -6.29 31.55
N ASP A 434 -25.59 -5.36 32.45
CA ASP A 434 -26.99 -5.05 32.80
C ASP A 434 -27.68 -4.21 31.71
N ALA A 435 -27.63 -4.71 30.48
CA ALA A 435 -28.19 -4.13 29.28
C ALA A 435 -28.55 -5.23 28.27
N SER A 436 -29.43 -4.94 27.33
CA SER A 436 -29.80 -5.84 26.24
C SER A 436 -30.23 -5.04 25.02
N LEU A 437 -29.95 -5.57 23.84
CA LEU A 437 -30.46 -5.01 22.59
C LEU A 437 -31.93 -5.41 22.43
N SER A 438 -32.76 -4.49 21.97
CA SER A 438 -34.17 -4.79 21.69
C SER A 438 -34.29 -5.75 20.50
N ALA A 439 -35.41 -6.47 20.40
CA ALA A 439 -35.67 -7.30 19.22
C ALA A 439 -35.87 -6.44 17.97
N HIS A 440 -35.46 -6.95 16.81
CA HIS A 440 -35.59 -6.36 15.48
C HIS A 440 -34.96 -4.98 15.37
N THR A 441 -33.76 -4.83 15.92
CA THR A 441 -32.96 -3.61 15.82
C THR A 441 -31.64 -3.88 15.14
N ASN A 442 -31.18 -2.91 14.35
CA ASN A 442 -29.97 -3.01 13.57
C ASN A 442 -28.79 -2.40 14.31
N TRP A 443 -27.67 -3.11 14.33
CA TRP A 443 -26.44 -2.69 14.98
C TRP A 443 -25.26 -2.83 14.03
N LEU A 444 -24.37 -1.85 14.02
CA LEU A 444 -23.12 -1.97 13.30
C LEU A 444 -22.18 -2.87 14.09
N THR A 445 -21.48 -3.74 13.38
CA THR A 445 -20.36 -4.49 13.91
C THR A 445 -19.11 -4.25 13.08
N ASP A 446 -17.97 -4.18 13.75
CA ASP A 446 -16.67 -4.01 13.12
C ASP A 446 -15.80 -5.26 13.22
N GLY A 447 -16.30 -6.34 13.82
CA GLY A 447 -15.56 -7.57 13.94
C GLY A 447 -16.17 -8.57 14.92
N VAL A 448 -15.52 -9.72 14.94
CA VAL A 448 -15.94 -10.90 15.69
C VAL A 448 -14.79 -11.43 16.53
N SER A 449 -15.14 -12.05 17.66
CA SER A 449 -14.18 -12.77 18.52
C SER A 449 -14.82 -14.02 19.11
N THR A 450 -14.00 -14.89 19.70
CA THR A 450 -14.45 -16.01 20.54
C THR A 450 -14.19 -15.67 22.00
N ILE A 451 -15.25 -15.40 22.76
CA ILE A 451 -15.19 -15.04 24.18
C ILE A 451 -15.80 -16.21 24.98
N ASN A 452 -15.03 -16.78 25.91
CA ASN A 452 -15.40 -17.97 26.69
C ASN A 452 -15.98 -19.12 25.84
N GLY A 453 -15.36 -19.37 24.68
CA GLY A 453 -15.77 -20.42 23.74
C GLY A 453 -16.99 -20.10 22.87
N THR A 454 -17.58 -18.91 23.01
CA THR A 454 -18.73 -18.47 22.21
C THR A 454 -18.30 -17.41 21.21
N LYS A 455 -18.69 -17.58 19.93
CA LYS A 455 -18.44 -16.59 18.89
C LYS A 455 -19.39 -15.40 19.06
N MET A 456 -18.86 -14.18 19.13
CA MET A 456 -19.58 -12.95 19.45
C MET A 456 -19.23 -11.81 18.48
N TYR A 457 -20.21 -11.02 18.06
CA TYR A 457 -20.00 -9.75 17.35
C TYR A 457 -19.80 -8.60 18.33
N ARG A 458 -18.88 -7.67 18.00
CA ARG A 458 -18.72 -6.43 18.75
C ARG A 458 -19.74 -5.39 18.29
N VAL A 459 -20.44 -4.75 19.23
CA VAL A 459 -21.43 -3.70 18.95
C VAL A 459 -21.09 -2.35 19.61
N ALA A 460 -20.19 -2.34 20.61
CA ALA A 460 -19.59 -1.14 21.18
C ALA A 460 -18.20 -1.44 21.77
N THR A 461 -17.58 -0.47 22.47
CA THR A 461 -16.18 -0.53 22.96
C THR A 461 -15.82 -1.83 23.66
N ASP A 462 -16.68 -2.28 24.57
CA ASP A 462 -16.56 -3.54 25.31
C ASP A 462 -17.92 -4.26 25.42
N GLU A 463 -18.69 -4.23 24.32
CA GLU A 463 -20.02 -4.82 24.27
C GLU A 463 -20.11 -5.80 23.11
N TRP A 464 -20.54 -7.02 23.45
CA TRP A 464 -20.50 -8.18 22.58
C TRP A 464 -21.81 -8.93 22.62
N VAL A 465 -22.25 -9.42 21.47
CA VAL A 465 -23.48 -10.21 21.35
C VAL A 465 -23.23 -11.55 20.65
N PRO A 466 -23.89 -12.65 21.08
CA PRO A 466 -23.69 -13.96 20.47
C PRO A 466 -24.08 -13.97 18.99
N VAL A 467 -23.21 -14.53 18.14
CA VAL A 467 -23.50 -14.64 16.69
C VAL A 467 -24.81 -15.38 16.41
N ASN A 468 -25.17 -16.36 17.23
CA ASN A 468 -26.41 -17.13 17.09
C ASN A 468 -27.69 -16.39 17.55
N SER A 469 -27.55 -15.22 18.16
CA SER A 469 -28.67 -14.38 18.61
C SER A 469 -29.04 -13.27 17.61
N VAL A 470 -28.28 -13.15 16.52
CA VAL A 470 -28.41 -12.12 15.50
C VAL A 470 -28.32 -12.72 14.10
N SER A 471 -28.76 -11.97 13.10
CA SER A 471 -28.61 -12.29 11.68
C SER A 471 -27.65 -11.31 11.05
N LEU A 472 -26.72 -11.78 10.20
CA LEU A 472 -25.94 -10.88 9.35
C LEU A 472 -26.86 -10.27 8.28
N GLU A 473 -26.95 -8.95 8.28
CA GLU A 473 -27.41 -8.20 7.13
C GLU A 473 -26.18 -7.86 6.29
N ASN A 474 -25.82 -8.72 5.33
CA ASN A 474 -25.11 -8.35 4.09
C ASN A 474 -24.77 -9.57 3.21
N THR A 475 -25.66 -9.86 2.26
CA THR A 475 -25.31 -10.15 0.86
C THR A 475 -26.63 -10.09 0.09
N TYR A 476 -26.78 -9.04 -0.72
CA TYR A 476 -27.78 -9.00 -1.79
C TYR A 476 -27.03 -9.02 -3.12
N PRO A 477 -27.60 -9.61 -4.17
CA PRO A 477 -26.91 -9.69 -5.44
C PRO A 477 -26.64 -8.28 -5.94
N THR A 478 -25.41 -7.93 -6.31
CA THR A 478 -25.10 -6.63 -6.93
C THR A 478 -25.76 -6.47 -8.31
N VAL A 479 -26.26 -7.59 -8.86
CA VAL A 479 -27.03 -7.66 -10.11
C VAL A 479 -28.21 -8.62 -9.96
N TYR A 480 -29.45 -8.12 -10.11
CA TYR A 480 -30.66 -8.93 -10.19
C TYR A 480 -30.98 -9.29 -11.64
N LYS A 481 -30.98 -10.60 -11.97
CA LYS A 481 -31.34 -11.10 -13.30
C LYS A 481 -32.78 -11.60 -13.32
N THR A 482 -33.59 -11.00 -14.18
CA THR A 482 -34.99 -11.38 -14.37
C THR A 482 -35.10 -12.62 -15.27
N THR A 483 -35.83 -13.65 -14.86
CA THR A 483 -36.12 -14.84 -15.69
C THR A 483 -37.49 -14.78 -16.35
N SER A 484 -38.37 -13.94 -15.82
CA SER A 484 -39.71 -13.63 -16.34
C SER A 484 -39.96 -12.13 -16.28
N GLN A 485 -41.12 -11.68 -16.75
CA GLN A 485 -41.55 -10.30 -16.51
C GLN A 485 -41.69 -10.06 -15.00
N THR A 486 -40.90 -9.14 -14.43
CA THR A 486 -40.79 -8.93 -12.96
C THR A 486 -41.49 -7.64 -12.55
N PRO A 487 -42.52 -7.68 -11.68
CA PRO A 487 -43.20 -6.49 -11.18
C PRO A 487 -42.28 -5.61 -10.32
N LEU A 488 -42.48 -4.30 -10.41
CA LEU A 488 -41.80 -3.31 -9.56
C LEU A 488 -42.74 -2.74 -8.51
N TYR A 489 -42.17 -2.34 -7.39
CA TYR A 489 -42.86 -1.76 -6.24
C TYR A 489 -42.19 -0.45 -5.85
N SER A 490 -42.96 0.50 -5.30
CA SER A 490 -42.41 1.72 -4.68
C SER A 490 -41.77 1.44 -3.33
N ALA A 491 -41.08 2.43 -2.75
CA ALA A 491 -40.52 2.41 -1.40
C ALA A 491 -41.58 2.19 -0.30
N THR A 492 -42.86 2.40 -0.62
CA THR A 492 -44.01 2.13 0.27
C THR A 492 -44.65 0.76 0.03
N GLY A 493 -44.11 -0.04 -0.90
CA GLY A 493 -44.61 -1.38 -1.23
C GLY A 493 -45.79 -1.39 -2.19
N LYS A 494 -46.13 -0.25 -2.80
CA LYS A 494 -47.21 -0.15 -3.79
C LYS A 494 -46.74 -0.70 -5.14
N LEU A 495 -47.54 -1.55 -5.77
CA LEU A 495 -47.29 -2.06 -7.12
C LEU A 495 -47.27 -0.91 -8.15
N LEU A 496 -46.22 -0.84 -8.96
CA LEU A 496 -46.07 0.13 -10.05
C LEU A 496 -46.71 -0.39 -11.35
N PRO A 497 -47.12 0.49 -12.28
CA PRO A 497 -47.84 0.08 -13.50
C PRO A 497 -46.94 -0.52 -14.59
N TYR A 498 -45.64 -0.68 -14.33
CA TYR A 498 -44.66 -1.22 -15.26
C TYR A 498 -43.75 -2.25 -14.56
N SER A 499 -43.03 -3.01 -15.37
CA SER A 499 -42.30 -4.20 -14.95
C SER A 499 -41.00 -4.33 -15.74
N LEU A 500 -40.02 -5.01 -15.17
CA LEU A 500 -38.80 -5.39 -15.88
C LEU A 500 -39.10 -6.50 -16.89
N LYS A 501 -38.50 -6.44 -18.07
CA LYS A 501 -38.62 -7.49 -19.10
C LYS A 501 -37.81 -8.72 -18.70
N ALA A 502 -38.30 -9.91 -19.03
CA ALA A 502 -37.56 -11.16 -18.84
C ALA A 502 -36.19 -11.13 -19.53
N GLY A 503 -35.18 -11.74 -18.89
CA GLY A 503 -33.81 -11.86 -19.41
C GLY A 503 -32.93 -10.61 -19.20
N THR A 504 -33.42 -9.58 -18.51
CA THR A 504 -32.68 -8.34 -18.25
C THR A 504 -31.96 -8.40 -16.89
N ALA A 505 -30.82 -7.71 -16.79
CA ALA A 505 -29.98 -7.64 -15.60
C ALA A 505 -29.94 -6.21 -15.07
N TRP A 506 -30.15 -6.05 -13.77
CA TRP A 506 -30.28 -4.73 -13.13
C TRP A 506 -29.32 -4.63 -11.95
N LYS A 507 -28.60 -3.51 -11.86
CA LYS A 507 -27.76 -3.24 -10.71
C LYS A 507 -28.65 -3.10 -9.48
N VAL A 508 -28.26 -3.76 -8.40
CA VAL A 508 -28.88 -3.56 -7.10
C VAL A 508 -27.92 -2.79 -6.24
N ASP A 509 -28.40 -1.71 -5.65
CA ASP A 509 -27.62 -0.87 -4.75
C ASP A 509 -28.13 -0.93 -3.30
N GLU A 510 -29.34 -1.44 -3.07
CA GLU A 510 -29.95 -1.49 -1.74
C GLU A 510 -30.88 -2.70 -1.56
N LYS A 511 -30.96 -3.20 -0.33
CA LYS A 511 -31.97 -4.17 0.13
C LYS A 511 -32.82 -3.51 1.19
N VAL A 512 -34.15 -3.66 1.11
CA VAL A 512 -35.10 -3.11 2.08
C VAL A 512 -36.15 -4.15 2.48
N VAL A 513 -36.73 -4.01 3.65
CA VAL A 513 -37.88 -4.81 4.11
C VAL A 513 -39.11 -3.91 4.17
N ILE A 514 -40.12 -4.20 3.34
CA ILE A 514 -41.37 -3.43 3.29
C ILE A 514 -42.50 -4.39 3.68
N GLY A 515 -43.16 -4.12 4.82
CA GLY A 515 -44.27 -4.95 5.31
C GLY A 515 -43.87 -6.41 5.59
N GLY A 516 -42.64 -6.65 6.05
CA GLY A 516 -42.13 -8.00 6.35
C GLY A 516 -41.66 -8.81 5.12
N VAL A 517 -41.68 -8.21 3.92
CA VAL A 517 -41.17 -8.83 2.70
C VAL A 517 -39.90 -8.12 2.27
N THR A 518 -38.90 -8.88 1.84
CA THR A 518 -37.61 -8.36 1.37
C THR A 518 -37.69 -7.92 -0.09
N TYR A 519 -37.07 -6.79 -0.39
CA TYR A 519 -36.96 -6.21 -1.72
C TYR A 519 -35.52 -5.78 -2.02
N TYR A 520 -35.18 -5.74 -3.31
CA TYR A 520 -33.95 -5.17 -3.85
C TYR A 520 -34.27 -3.93 -4.67
N ARG A 521 -33.55 -2.82 -4.43
CA ARG A 521 -33.69 -1.60 -5.22
C ARG A 521 -32.93 -1.72 -6.52
N VAL A 522 -33.60 -1.43 -7.63
CA VAL A 522 -33.01 -1.47 -8.98
C VAL A 522 -32.98 -0.11 -9.66
N ALA A 523 -33.76 0.86 -9.15
CA ALA A 523 -33.71 2.27 -9.50
C ALA A 523 -34.36 3.12 -8.38
N THR A 524 -34.32 4.44 -8.50
CA THR A 524 -34.94 5.37 -7.53
C THR A 524 -36.44 5.10 -7.40
N ASP A 525 -36.89 4.79 -6.19
CA ASP A 525 -38.28 4.40 -5.86
C ASP A 525 -38.79 3.16 -6.62
N GLU A 526 -37.89 2.28 -7.07
CA GLU A 526 -38.24 1.07 -7.82
C GLU A 526 -37.54 -0.17 -7.25
N PHE A 527 -38.37 -1.08 -6.75
CA PHE A 527 -37.94 -2.25 -5.99
C PHE A 527 -38.50 -3.53 -6.59
N VAL A 528 -37.68 -4.58 -6.70
CA VAL A 528 -38.11 -5.95 -7.00
C VAL A 528 -38.18 -6.75 -5.71
N LYS A 529 -39.08 -7.73 -5.62
CA LYS A 529 -39.05 -8.67 -4.49
C LYS A 529 -37.82 -9.56 -4.60
N ALA A 530 -37.17 -9.79 -3.46
CA ALA A 530 -35.94 -10.59 -3.36
C ALA A 530 -36.13 -12.04 -3.83
#